data_AF-K8E4X2-F1
#
_entry.id   AF-K8E4X2-F1
#
_cell.length_a   1.000
_cell.length_b   1.000
_cell.length_c   1.000
_cell.angle_alpha   90.00
_cell.angle_beta   90.00
_cell.angle_gamma   90.00
#
_symmetry.space_group_name_H-M   'P 1'
#
loop_
_entity.id
_entity.type
_entity.pdbx_description
1 polymer ?
#
loop_
_entity_poly.entity_id
_entity_poly.type
_entity_poly.pdbx_seq_one_letter_code
_entity_poly.pdbx_strand_id
1 'polypeptide(L)'
;MKKILSLGFVGLCMVTLTACGGSSDSSSKKESASTEKVEKVEKNENDEEKGFFKDDIFGINNTVYKITGSEVVNGAGDTRVLAINFDFTNNSEEPKDMLDIIMYVHGTQETDNTVEDLMPGSLAYSETPTDLDNRSDLTHTKIKPGATVQGVKLIQLVNDSPVTVTFSNIGFNEVGKKYMKFNKNSLRAFLFNGNKYLRRKI
;
A
#
# COMPACT_ATOMS: atom_id res chain seq x y z
N MET A 1 -4.40 56.12 -48.94
CA MET A 1 -5.85 56.35 -48.73
C MET A 1 -6.16 56.18 -47.25
N LYS A 2 -6.70 57.24 -46.61
CA LYS A 2 -7.67 57.30 -45.48
C LYS A 2 -7.93 55.97 -44.72
N LYS A 3 -7.83 55.81 -43.39
CA LYS A 3 -8.13 56.72 -42.25
C LYS A 3 -7.79 56.02 -40.88
N ILE A 4 -7.13 56.76 -39.95
CA ILE A 4 -7.39 57.00 -38.49
C ILE A 4 -8.10 55.92 -37.62
N LEU A 5 -7.81 55.66 -36.34
CA LEU A 5 -7.60 56.52 -35.13
C LEU A 5 -7.14 55.54 -33.98
N SER A 6 -6.03 55.67 -33.23
CA SER A 6 -5.69 56.49 -32.03
C SER A 6 -6.59 56.38 -30.76
N LEU A 7 -5.92 56.48 -29.59
CA LEU A 7 -6.33 56.50 -28.15
C LEU A 7 -6.52 55.13 -27.48
N GLY A 8 -5.83 54.70 -26.41
CA GLY A 8 -4.93 55.37 -25.45
C GLY A 8 -5.66 55.76 -24.15
N PHE A 9 -5.50 54.99 -23.06
CA PHE A 9 -5.65 55.49 -21.68
C PHE A 9 -4.91 54.61 -20.66
N VAL A 10 -4.04 55.26 -19.87
CA VAL A 10 -3.27 54.76 -18.73
C VAL A 10 -4.11 54.94 -17.47
N GLY A 11 -4.02 54.05 -16.48
CA GLY A 11 -4.72 54.23 -15.20
C GLY A 11 -4.30 53.29 -14.09
N LEU A 12 -3.21 53.64 -13.41
CA LEU A 12 -2.67 53.15 -12.14
C LEU A 12 -3.69 53.27 -10.98
N CYS A 13 -3.80 52.28 -10.08
CA CYS A 13 -4.08 52.48 -8.65
C CYS A 13 -3.78 51.22 -7.81
N MET A 14 -2.74 51.31 -6.98
CA MET A 14 -2.58 50.52 -5.75
C MET A 14 -3.52 51.08 -4.67
N VAL A 15 -4.14 50.22 -3.87
CA VAL A 15 -4.60 50.56 -2.51
C VAL A 15 -4.24 49.43 -1.55
N THR A 16 -3.67 49.86 -0.43
CA THR A 16 -3.11 49.12 0.70
C THR A 16 -4.14 48.59 1.69
N LEU A 17 -3.75 47.51 2.38
CA LEU A 17 -4.07 47.04 3.74
C LEU A 17 -5.35 47.55 4.43
N THR A 18 -6.18 46.61 4.87
CA THR A 18 -6.85 46.71 6.19
C THR A 18 -6.71 45.40 6.96
N ALA A 19 -6.19 45.56 8.18
CA ALA A 19 -6.14 44.56 9.23
C ALA A 19 -7.48 44.55 9.99
N CYS A 20 -7.89 43.38 10.43
CA CYS A 20 -8.76 43.19 11.59
C CYS A 20 -8.28 41.86 12.21
N GLY A 21 -7.77 41.79 13.43
CA GLY A 21 -8.33 42.39 14.64
C GLY A 21 -9.16 41.30 15.31
N GLY A 22 -8.59 40.68 16.35
CA GLY A 22 -9.14 39.47 16.97
C GLY A 22 -10.24 39.67 18.02
N SER A 23 -10.66 38.50 18.51
CA SER A 23 -11.25 38.19 19.83
C SER A 23 -12.76 38.27 20.06
N SER A 24 -13.25 37.11 20.54
CA SER A 24 -14.23 36.84 21.60
C SER A 24 -15.69 36.44 21.25
N ASP A 25 -16.01 35.25 21.79
CA ASP A 25 -17.27 34.68 22.25
C ASP A 25 -18.49 34.54 21.34
N SER A 26 -18.90 33.28 21.12
CA SER A 26 -20.08 32.76 21.82
C SER A 26 -20.24 31.24 21.64
N SER A 27 -20.52 30.60 22.76
CA SER A 27 -20.93 29.22 22.88
C SER A 27 -22.18 28.90 22.06
N SER A 28 -22.11 27.90 21.20
CA SER A 28 -23.28 27.11 20.83
C SER A 28 -22.89 25.64 20.66
N LYS A 29 -23.33 24.84 21.63
CA LYS A 29 -23.41 23.37 21.56
C LYS A 29 -23.95 22.94 20.19
N LYS A 30 -23.17 22.16 19.45
CA LYS A 30 -23.68 21.14 18.55
C LYS A 30 -22.79 19.91 18.65
N GLU A 31 -23.37 18.92 19.32
CA GLU A 31 -23.00 17.52 19.28
C GLU A 31 -22.86 17.09 17.81
N SER A 32 -21.68 16.60 17.44
CA SER A 32 -21.49 15.85 16.21
C SER A 32 -20.39 14.83 16.42
N ALA A 33 -20.72 13.62 15.99
CA ALA A 33 -20.02 12.38 16.21
C ALA A 33 -18.51 12.44 15.91
N SER A 34 -17.77 11.78 16.78
CA SER A 34 -16.36 11.43 16.65
C SER A 34 -16.10 10.80 15.28
N THR A 35 -15.53 11.57 14.37
CA THR A 35 -14.86 11.05 13.18
C THR A 35 -13.38 11.04 13.52
N GLU A 36 -12.83 9.84 13.72
CA GLU A 36 -11.39 9.66 13.90
C GLU A 36 -10.66 10.29 12.71
N LYS A 37 -9.93 11.37 13.02
CA LYS A 37 -9.06 12.06 12.09
C LYS A 37 -7.85 11.16 11.88
N VAL A 38 -7.81 10.45 10.76
CA VAL A 38 -6.61 9.77 10.27
C VAL A 38 -5.50 10.82 10.21
N GLU A 39 -4.46 10.63 11.02
CA GLU A 39 -3.30 11.50 11.05
C GLU A 39 -2.64 11.50 9.67
N LYS A 40 -2.73 12.67 9.02
CA LYS A 40 -1.96 12.98 7.82
C LYS A 40 -0.49 13.04 8.23
N VAL A 41 0.25 11.98 7.92
CA VAL A 41 1.71 11.94 8.07
C VAL A 41 2.28 13.18 7.35
N GLU A 42 3.06 13.98 8.06
CA GLU A 42 3.63 15.22 7.54
C GLU A 42 4.55 14.92 6.35
N LYS A 43 4.26 15.60 5.23
CA LYS A 43 4.93 15.46 3.94
C LYS A 43 6.27 16.20 4.00
N ASN A 44 7.38 15.48 4.10
CA ASN A 44 8.70 16.07 3.81
C ASN A 44 8.99 15.90 2.32
N GLU A 45 8.96 17.00 1.57
CA GLU A 45 9.08 17.06 0.11
C GLU A 45 10.41 16.49 -0.44
N ASN A 46 11.38 16.14 0.41
CA ASN A 46 12.68 15.58 0.03
C ASN A 46 12.84 14.06 0.24
N ASP A 47 11.89 13.37 0.89
CA ASP A 47 11.99 11.93 1.15
C ASP A 47 11.18 11.06 0.16
N GLU A 48 10.28 11.65 -0.63
CA GLU A 48 9.35 10.92 -1.50
C GLU A 48 10.05 10.24 -2.70
N GLU A 49 11.19 10.78 -3.17
CA GLU A 49 12.04 10.16 -4.21
C GLU A 49 13.01 9.11 -3.64
N LYS A 50 13.37 9.21 -2.35
CA LYS A 50 14.37 8.32 -1.73
C LYS A 50 13.80 7.03 -1.18
N GLY A 51 12.47 6.95 -1.03
CA GLY A 51 11.78 5.82 -0.41
C GLY A 51 12.11 5.67 1.08
N PHE A 52 11.20 5.09 1.86
CA PHE A 52 11.45 4.80 3.27
C PHE A 52 10.66 3.57 3.73
N PHE A 53 11.14 2.89 4.76
CA PHE A 53 10.36 1.91 5.50
C PHE A 53 10.47 2.16 7.02
N LYS A 54 9.35 2.50 7.66
CA LYS A 54 9.29 2.75 9.10
C LYS A 54 7.89 2.45 9.63
N ASP A 55 7.80 1.85 10.81
CA ASP A 55 6.52 1.59 11.51
C ASP A 55 5.49 0.85 10.62
N ASP A 56 5.97 -0.13 9.85
CA ASP A 56 5.17 -0.91 8.89
C ASP A 56 4.59 -0.10 7.72
N ILE A 57 5.14 1.08 7.47
CA ILE A 57 4.79 1.94 6.36
C ILE A 57 5.98 2.01 5.40
N PHE A 58 5.77 1.56 4.17
CA PHE A 58 6.68 1.72 3.05
C PHE A 58 6.18 2.86 2.14
N GLY A 59 6.96 3.92 1.98
CA GLY A 59 6.65 5.01 1.05
C GLY A 59 7.63 5.04 -0.11
N ILE A 60 7.14 5.20 -1.33
CA ILE A 60 7.97 5.35 -2.54
C ILE A 60 7.14 5.96 -3.68
N ASN A 61 7.75 6.74 -4.58
CA ASN A 61 7.11 7.21 -5.81
C ASN A 61 5.76 7.90 -5.57
N ASN A 62 5.61 8.69 -4.50
CA ASN A 62 4.35 9.33 -4.10
C ASN A 62 3.20 8.32 -3.83
N THR A 63 3.55 7.13 -3.37
CA THR A 63 2.62 6.10 -2.91
C THR A 63 3.03 5.61 -1.53
N VAL A 64 2.06 5.09 -0.77
CA VAL A 64 2.28 4.54 0.57
C VAL A 64 1.65 3.17 0.65
N TYR A 65 2.40 2.21 1.19
CA TYR A 65 1.99 0.84 1.48
C TYR A 65 2.10 0.62 2.99
N LYS A 66 0.95 0.55 3.67
CA LYS A 66 0.90 0.21 5.10
C LYS A 66 0.66 -1.28 5.25
N ILE A 67 1.64 -2.02 5.75
CA ILE A 67 1.51 -3.46 5.99
C ILE A 67 0.52 -3.69 7.14
N THR A 68 -0.55 -4.43 6.88
CA THR A 68 -1.64 -4.68 7.83
C THR A 68 -1.60 -6.10 8.41
N GLY A 69 -0.88 -7.01 7.76
CA GLY A 69 -0.68 -8.36 8.27
C GLY A 69 -0.05 -9.28 7.23
N SER A 70 0.10 -10.55 7.60
CA SER A 70 0.60 -11.57 6.68
C SER A 70 0.05 -12.94 7.04
N GLU A 71 -0.14 -13.80 6.05
CA GLU A 71 -0.56 -15.18 6.22
C GLU A 71 0.09 -16.10 5.19
N VAL A 72 0.18 -17.39 5.51
CA VAL A 72 0.65 -18.41 4.56
C VAL A 72 -0.55 -19.16 4.00
N VAL A 73 -0.65 -19.19 2.68
CA VAL A 73 -1.72 -19.83 1.92
C VAL A 73 -1.16 -20.87 0.94
N ASN A 74 -2.05 -21.70 0.39
CA ASN A 74 -1.70 -22.61 -0.68
C ASN A 74 -1.47 -21.83 -1.98
N GLY A 75 -0.36 -22.10 -2.64
CA GLY A 75 -0.06 -21.54 -3.95
C GLY A 75 -0.46 -22.47 -5.08
N ALA A 76 -0.20 -22.04 -6.32
CA ALA A 76 -0.37 -22.87 -7.50
C ALA A 76 0.52 -24.12 -7.44
N GLY A 77 -0.02 -25.27 -7.83
CA GLY A 77 0.64 -26.56 -7.64
C GLY A 77 0.82 -26.91 -6.16
N ASP A 78 1.93 -27.58 -5.82
CA ASP A 78 2.28 -27.96 -4.44
C ASP A 78 3.13 -26.89 -3.73
N THR A 79 2.94 -25.61 -4.08
CA THR A 79 3.70 -24.49 -3.50
C THR A 79 2.98 -23.85 -2.31
N ARG A 80 3.73 -23.11 -1.49
CA ARG A 80 3.17 -22.27 -0.44
C ARG A 80 3.54 -20.81 -0.71
N VAL A 81 2.62 -19.92 -0.37
CA VAL A 81 2.78 -18.49 -0.64
C VAL A 81 2.57 -17.72 0.65
N LEU A 82 3.50 -16.81 0.95
CA LEU A 82 3.29 -15.75 1.93
C LEU A 82 2.51 -14.62 1.27
N ALA A 83 1.30 -14.38 1.75
CA ALA A 83 0.48 -13.24 1.40
C ALA A 83 0.75 -12.12 2.41
N ILE A 84 1.29 -11.00 1.93
CA ILE A 84 1.54 -9.80 2.72
C ILE A 84 0.42 -8.80 2.40
N ASN A 85 -0.45 -8.57 3.38
CA ASN A 85 -1.60 -7.69 3.27
C ASN A 85 -1.18 -6.24 3.53
N PHE A 86 -1.67 -5.31 2.71
CA PHE A 86 -1.39 -3.88 2.89
C PHE A 86 -2.53 -2.98 2.45
N ASP A 87 -2.59 -1.79 3.02
CA ASP A 87 -3.35 -0.66 2.49
C ASP A 87 -2.44 0.16 1.58
N PHE A 88 -2.86 0.38 0.34
CA PHE A 88 -2.18 1.21 -0.65
C PHE A 88 -2.87 2.55 -0.80
N THR A 89 -2.13 3.64 -0.65
CA THR A 89 -2.61 5.01 -0.88
C THR A 89 -1.83 5.66 -2.02
N ASN A 90 -2.54 6.13 -3.04
CA ASN A 90 -1.96 6.94 -4.11
C ASN A 90 -1.93 8.41 -3.69
N ASN A 91 -0.76 8.93 -3.31
CA ASN A 91 -0.56 10.33 -2.91
C ASN A 91 -0.08 11.23 -4.07
N SER A 92 -0.03 10.69 -5.30
CA SER A 92 0.30 11.46 -6.49
C SER A 92 -0.93 12.16 -7.08
N GLU A 93 -0.69 13.07 -8.02
CA GLU A 93 -1.75 13.80 -8.73
C GLU A 93 -2.33 13.00 -9.91
N GLU A 94 -1.74 11.84 -10.24
CA GLU A 94 -2.12 11.01 -11.38
C GLU A 94 -2.58 9.61 -10.94
N PRO A 95 -3.42 8.91 -11.72
CA PRO A 95 -3.75 7.52 -11.42
C PRO A 95 -2.51 6.60 -11.48
N LYS A 96 -2.28 5.81 -10.43
CA LYS A 96 -1.15 4.88 -10.30
C LYS A 96 -1.59 3.49 -9.92
N ASP A 97 -0.91 2.47 -10.44
CA ASP A 97 -1.04 1.08 -9.99
C ASP A 97 -0.08 0.80 -8.82
N MET A 98 -0.01 -0.45 -8.39
CA MET A 98 0.77 -0.86 -7.21
C MET A 98 2.08 -1.55 -7.60
N LEU A 99 2.58 -1.38 -8.83
CA LEU A 99 3.75 -2.13 -9.33
C LEU A 99 5.04 -1.88 -8.52
N ASP A 100 5.13 -0.78 -7.78
CA ASP A 100 6.27 -0.51 -6.90
C ASP A 100 6.46 -1.59 -5.83
N ILE A 101 5.37 -2.19 -5.31
CA ILE A 101 5.48 -3.32 -4.35
C ILE A 101 6.06 -4.57 -5.00
N ILE A 102 5.90 -4.74 -6.32
CA ILE A 102 6.50 -5.85 -7.06
C ILE A 102 7.99 -5.59 -7.24
N MET A 103 8.35 -4.37 -7.63
CA MET A 103 9.70 -3.99 -8.05
C MET A 103 10.66 -3.73 -6.90
N TYR A 104 10.19 -3.22 -5.76
CA TYR A 104 11.06 -2.74 -4.69
C TYR A 104 10.92 -3.48 -3.35
N VAL A 105 10.11 -4.54 -3.32
CA VAL A 105 9.93 -5.37 -2.12
C VAL A 105 10.22 -6.83 -2.45
N HIS A 106 11.27 -7.36 -1.83
CA HIS A 106 11.79 -8.70 -2.09
C HIS A 106 11.84 -9.52 -0.81
N GLY A 107 11.65 -10.83 -0.93
CA GLY A 107 11.77 -11.77 0.18
C GLY A 107 13.00 -12.64 0.03
N THR A 108 13.63 -13.00 1.15
CA THR A 108 14.64 -14.07 1.19
C THR A 108 14.33 -15.08 2.29
N GLN A 109 14.79 -16.33 2.11
CA GLN A 109 14.74 -17.38 3.13
C GLN A 109 16.11 -18.04 3.30
N GLU A 110 16.47 -18.26 4.56
CA GLU A 110 17.58 -19.14 4.93
C GLU A 110 17.22 -20.61 4.62
N THR A 111 18.15 -21.33 4.02
CA THR A 111 18.14 -22.79 3.87
C THR A 111 19.25 -23.39 4.75
N ASP A 112 19.51 -24.69 4.62
CA ASP A 112 20.59 -25.35 5.36
C ASP A 112 21.98 -24.75 5.05
N ASN A 113 22.20 -24.23 3.83
CA ASN A 113 23.52 -23.79 3.38
C ASN A 113 23.53 -22.46 2.61
N THR A 114 22.37 -21.87 2.30
CA THR A 114 22.24 -20.68 1.44
C THR A 114 21.17 -19.73 1.94
N VAL A 115 21.22 -18.48 1.46
CA VAL A 115 20.10 -17.53 1.52
C VAL A 115 19.52 -17.44 0.11
N GLU A 116 18.27 -17.86 -0.06
CA GLU A 116 17.60 -17.89 -1.35
C GLU A 116 16.71 -16.66 -1.54
N ASP A 117 16.80 -16.04 -2.71
CA ASP A 117 15.84 -15.02 -3.17
C ASP A 117 14.51 -15.67 -3.53
N LEU A 118 13.42 -15.10 -3.04
CA LEU A 118 12.09 -15.64 -3.26
C LEU A 118 11.43 -15.05 -4.50
N MET A 119 10.79 -15.92 -5.26
CA MET A 119 10.02 -15.55 -6.44
C MET A 119 8.64 -15.00 -6.08
N PRO A 120 8.02 -14.18 -6.95
CA PRO A 120 6.60 -13.87 -6.85
C PRO A 120 5.77 -15.15 -6.72
N GLY A 121 4.81 -15.15 -5.80
CA GLY A 121 3.90 -16.26 -5.58
C GLY A 121 2.67 -16.20 -6.49
N SER A 122 2.14 -17.36 -6.82
CA SER A 122 0.84 -17.52 -7.49
C SER A 122 -0.11 -18.25 -6.56
N LEU A 123 -1.36 -17.79 -6.42
CA LEU A 123 -2.38 -18.45 -5.61
C LEU A 123 -2.82 -19.78 -6.24
N ALA A 124 -3.25 -20.72 -5.38
CA ALA A 124 -3.90 -21.95 -5.85
C ALA A 124 -5.15 -21.61 -6.68
N TYR A 125 -5.41 -22.39 -7.73
CA TYR A 125 -6.63 -22.20 -8.52
C TYR A 125 -7.88 -22.40 -7.67
N SER A 126 -8.84 -21.51 -7.84
CA SER A 126 -10.19 -21.58 -7.27
C SER A 126 -11.21 -21.38 -8.38
N GLU A 127 -12.31 -22.14 -8.35
CA GLU A 127 -13.41 -21.98 -9.31
C GLU A 127 -14.09 -20.61 -9.18
N THR A 128 -14.05 -20.01 -7.98
CA THR A 128 -14.59 -18.68 -7.69
C THR A 128 -13.47 -17.78 -7.15
N PRO A 129 -13.31 -16.53 -7.65
CA PRO A 129 -12.31 -15.60 -7.13
C PRO A 129 -12.49 -15.36 -5.63
N THR A 130 -11.42 -15.54 -4.87
CA THR A 130 -11.34 -15.21 -3.45
C THR A 130 -11.04 -13.73 -3.25
N ASP A 131 -11.09 -13.25 -1.99
CA ASP A 131 -10.64 -11.90 -1.65
C ASP A 131 -9.17 -11.65 -2.05
N LEU A 132 -8.31 -12.66 -1.83
CA LEU A 132 -6.90 -12.58 -2.20
C LEU A 132 -6.70 -12.51 -3.71
N ASP A 133 -7.50 -13.24 -4.50
CA ASP A 133 -7.45 -13.15 -5.97
C ASP A 133 -7.79 -11.74 -6.44
N ASN A 134 -8.91 -11.18 -5.95
CA ASN A 134 -9.34 -9.83 -6.31
C ASN A 134 -8.31 -8.77 -5.92
N ARG A 135 -7.71 -8.88 -4.74
CA ARG A 135 -6.67 -7.95 -4.26
C ARG A 135 -5.34 -8.11 -4.99
N SER A 136 -5.02 -9.32 -5.45
CA SER A 136 -3.87 -9.59 -6.30
C SER A 136 -4.05 -8.93 -7.67
N ASP A 137 -5.23 -9.12 -8.30
CA ASP A 137 -5.56 -8.54 -9.60
C ASP A 137 -5.57 -7.00 -9.58
N LEU A 138 -5.95 -6.40 -8.44
CA LEU A 138 -5.90 -4.95 -8.25
C LEU A 138 -4.48 -4.36 -8.36
N THR A 139 -3.43 -5.17 -8.23
CA THR A 139 -2.03 -4.69 -8.32
C THR A 139 -1.74 -3.99 -9.65
N HIS A 140 -2.40 -4.40 -10.74
CA HIS A 140 -2.26 -3.81 -12.08
C HIS A 140 -3.33 -2.77 -12.42
N THR A 141 -4.23 -2.47 -11.48
CA THR A 141 -5.32 -1.51 -11.68
C THR A 141 -4.89 -0.12 -11.23
N LYS A 142 -5.12 0.89 -12.07
CA LYS A 142 -4.84 2.29 -11.71
C LYS A 142 -5.82 2.78 -10.65
N ILE A 143 -5.28 3.22 -9.53
CA ILE A 143 -5.99 3.80 -8.40
C ILE A 143 -5.93 5.32 -8.51
N LYS A 144 -7.08 5.98 -8.29
CA LYS A 144 -7.20 7.44 -8.41
C LYS A 144 -6.36 8.18 -7.36
N PRO A 145 -5.95 9.44 -7.63
CA PRO A 145 -5.34 10.32 -6.64
C PRO A 145 -6.13 10.38 -5.33
N GLY A 146 -5.41 10.27 -4.20
CA GLY A 146 -5.95 10.33 -2.84
C GLY A 146 -6.74 9.11 -2.38
N ALA A 147 -7.01 8.13 -3.26
CA ALA A 147 -7.75 6.93 -2.88
C ALA A 147 -6.85 5.93 -2.15
N THR A 148 -7.47 5.16 -1.23
CA THR A 148 -6.83 4.04 -0.54
C THR A 148 -7.59 2.76 -0.84
N VAL A 149 -6.88 1.70 -1.17
CA VAL A 149 -7.44 0.35 -1.43
C VAL A 149 -6.57 -0.71 -0.79
N GLN A 150 -7.12 -1.91 -0.59
CA GLN A 150 -6.37 -3.04 -0.06
C GLN A 150 -5.70 -3.82 -1.20
N GLY A 151 -4.42 -4.13 -1.02
CA GLY A 151 -3.64 -4.97 -1.93
C GLY A 151 -2.99 -6.13 -1.20
N VAL A 152 -2.37 -7.03 -1.97
CA VAL A 152 -1.61 -8.15 -1.44
C VAL A 152 -0.34 -8.37 -2.26
N LYS A 153 0.80 -8.56 -1.58
CA LYS A 153 2.04 -9.02 -2.20
C LYS A 153 2.19 -10.50 -1.92
N LEU A 154 2.36 -11.28 -2.98
CA LEU A 154 2.49 -12.73 -2.92
C LEU A 154 3.95 -13.13 -3.14
N ILE A 155 4.51 -13.90 -2.21
CA ILE A 155 5.90 -14.39 -2.29
C ILE A 155 5.88 -15.92 -2.12
N GLN A 156 6.46 -16.64 -3.07
CA GLN A 156 6.56 -18.10 -3.01
C GLN A 156 7.61 -18.51 -1.98
N LEU A 157 7.24 -19.39 -1.06
CA LEU A 157 8.12 -19.93 -0.04
C LEU A 157 8.88 -21.15 -0.57
N VAL A 158 10.15 -21.26 -0.21
CA VAL A 158 10.98 -22.45 -0.51
C VAL A 158 11.07 -23.42 0.68
N ASN A 159 10.85 -22.93 1.90
CA ASN A 159 10.86 -23.76 3.12
C ASN A 159 10.04 -23.11 4.26
N ASP A 160 10.21 -23.62 5.49
CA ASP A 160 9.51 -23.15 6.71
C ASP A 160 10.26 -22.04 7.48
N SER A 161 11.44 -21.64 7.05
CA SER A 161 12.22 -20.59 7.69
C SER A 161 11.47 -19.25 7.62
N PRO A 162 11.67 -18.34 8.57
CA PRO A 162 11.15 -16.97 8.46
C PRO A 162 11.58 -16.30 7.16
N VAL A 163 10.72 -15.43 6.63
CA VAL A 163 11.05 -14.60 5.46
C VAL A 163 11.62 -13.27 5.94
N THR A 164 12.77 -12.88 5.39
CA THR A 164 13.25 -11.49 5.49
C THR A 164 12.70 -10.72 4.31
N VAL A 165 11.81 -9.76 4.58
CA VAL A 165 11.27 -8.86 3.55
C VAL A 165 12.09 -7.59 3.55
N THR A 166 12.76 -7.31 2.43
CA THR A 166 13.58 -6.12 2.21
C THR A 166 12.81 -5.12 1.37
N PHE A 167 12.80 -3.86 1.81
CA PHE A 167 12.22 -2.73 1.10
C PHE A 167 13.36 -1.89 0.55
N SER A 168 13.28 -1.53 -0.73
CA SER A 168 14.31 -0.77 -1.43
C SER A 168 13.76 0.52 -2.01
N ASN A 169 14.64 1.46 -2.33
CA ASN A 169 14.29 2.64 -3.09
C ASN A 169 14.46 2.47 -4.61
N ILE A 170 14.21 3.55 -5.37
CA ILE A 170 14.31 3.57 -6.83
C ILE A 170 15.72 3.16 -7.31
N GLY A 171 16.75 3.47 -6.51
CA GLY A 171 18.14 3.07 -6.75
C GLY A 171 18.49 1.67 -6.25
N PHE A 172 17.51 0.87 -5.84
CA PHE A 172 17.67 -0.47 -5.26
C PHE A 172 18.50 -0.53 -3.97
N ASN A 173 18.65 0.59 -3.28
CA ASN A 173 19.27 0.61 -1.96
C ASN A 173 18.23 0.23 -0.90
N GLU A 174 18.61 -0.61 0.05
CA GLU A 174 17.76 -1.00 1.18
C GLU A 174 17.39 0.23 2.02
N VAL A 175 16.09 0.40 2.26
CA VAL A 175 15.52 1.42 3.15
C VAL A 175 14.89 0.83 4.40
N GLY A 176 14.76 -0.50 4.47
CA GLY A 176 14.40 -1.21 5.69
C GLY A 176 14.09 -2.69 5.47
N LYS A 177 13.89 -3.40 6.57
CA LYS A 177 13.58 -4.83 6.60
C LYS A 177 12.46 -5.15 7.58
N LYS A 178 11.69 -6.19 7.27
CA LYS A 178 10.72 -6.80 8.18
C LYS A 178 10.90 -8.32 8.20
N TYR A 179 11.00 -8.89 9.39
CA TYR A 179 11.07 -10.34 9.58
C TYR A 179 9.66 -10.91 9.76
N MET A 180 9.25 -11.79 8.86
CA MET A 180 7.93 -12.43 8.90
C MET A 180 8.07 -13.88 9.33
N LYS A 181 7.61 -14.17 10.54
CA LYS A 181 7.53 -15.52 11.11
C LYS A 181 6.10 -16.04 10.96
N PHE A 182 5.97 -17.30 10.58
CA PHE A 182 4.67 -17.96 10.47
C PHE A 182 4.70 -19.32 11.16
N ASN A 183 3.58 -19.71 11.76
CA ASN A 183 3.46 -20.92 12.55
C ASN A 183 3.10 -22.12 11.65
N LYS A 184 3.84 -23.22 11.75
CA LYS A 184 3.55 -24.49 11.06
C LYS A 184 2.12 -25.01 11.28
N ASN A 185 1.48 -24.63 12.39
CA ASN A 185 0.19 -25.17 12.81
C ASN A 185 -1.04 -24.47 12.21
N SER A 186 -0.92 -23.31 11.55
CA SER A 186 -2.09 -22.64 10.96
C SER A 186 -2.73 -23.43 9.81
N LEU A 187 -1.98 -24.37 9.20
CA LEU A 187 -2.44 -25.21 8.10
C LEU A 187 -3.26 -26.45 8.55
N ARG A 188 -3.11 -26.93 9.79
CA ARG A 188 -3.86 -28.13 10.24
C ARG A 188 -5.35 -27.85 10.44
N ALA A 189 -5.75 -26.61 10.75
CA ALA A 189 -7.15 -26.29 11.00
C ALA A 189 -8.05 -26.43 9.75
N PHE A 190 -7.50 -26.27 8.54
CA PHE A 190 -8.26 -26.37 7.30
C PHE A 190 -8.46 -27.82 6.83
N LEU A 191 -7.42 -28.67 6.97
CA LEU A 191 -7.51 -30.09 6.59
C LEU A 191 -8.46 -30.90 7.47
N PHE A 192 -8.71 -30.47 8.71
CA PHE A 192 -9.69 -31.13 9.60
C PHE A 192 -11.15 -30.74 9.32
N ASN A 193 -11.42 -29.60 8.67
CA ASN A 193 -12.79 -29.20 8.32
C ASN A 193 -13.25 -29.76 6.95
N GLY A 194 -12.33 -30.02 6.02
CA GLY A 194 -12.65 -30.68 4.74
C GLY A 194 -13.01 -32.17 4.87
N ASN A 195 -12.58 -32.83 5.96
CA ASN A 195 -12.75 -34.28 6.12
C ASN A 195 -14.02 -34.69 6.91
N LYS A 196 -14.83 -33.72 7.37
CA LYS A 196 -16.11 -34.02 8.06
C LYS A 196 -17.22 -34.47 7.10
N TYR A 197 -17.10 -34.22 5.79
CA TYR A 197 -18.10 -34.61 4.80
C TYR A 197 -17.90 -36.01 4.20
N LEU A 198 -16.72 -36.63 4.37
CA LEU A 198 -16.42 -37.97 3.82
C LEU A 198 -16.66 -39.12 4.82
N ARG A 199 -17.06 -38.84 6.07
CA ARG A 199 -17.37 -39.86 7.10
C ARG A 199 -18.87 -40.00 7.43
N ARG A 200 -19.75 -39.72 6.47
CA ARG A 200 -21.17 -40.12 6.53
C ARG A 200 -21.57 -40.88 5.27
N LYS A 201 -20.98 -42.05 5.07
CA LYS A 201 -21.48 -43.13 4.20
C LYS A 201 -20.68 -44.40 4.52
N ILE A 202 -21.01 -45.00 5.66
CA ILE A 202 -20.92 -46.44 5.90
C ILE A 202 -22.26 -46.82 6.51
#